data_AF-A0A2E0XXN3-F1
#
_entry.id   AF-A0A2E0XXN3-F1
#
_cell.length_a   1.000
_cell.length_b   1.000
_cell.length_c   1.000
_cell.angle_alpha   90.00
_cell.angle_beta   90.00
_cell.angle_gamma   90.00
#
_symmetry.space_group_name_H-M   'P 1'
#
loop_
_entity.id
_entity.type
_entity.pdbx_description
1 polymer ?
#
loop_
_entity_poly.entity_id
_entity_poly.type
_entity_poly.pdbx_seq_one_letter_code
_entity_poly.pdbx_strand_id
1 'polypeptide(L)'
;MKNLLVFLLIFFFITAFTLSLVWTLLSPGSTTAVTFLIVISILEAPAIILGVCHGLWKPIARTYPEQEHGTDALTKKFQSFSLGIINMGLSIHATVDESFLHLRPVTWLRALGASPMSIPWDEMKRLDKKGRSVILNGGHRLVGPAWCFEMLKATDRDEKIA
;
A
#
# COMPACT_ATOMS: atom_id res chain seq x y z
N MET A 1 -5.70 17.45 -12.41
CA MET A 1 -5.04 18.39 -11.47
C MET A 1 -4.57 17.77 -10.16
N LYS A 2 -5.41 17.06 -9.38
CA LYS A 2 -5.02 16.52 -8.06
C LYS A 2 -3.78 15.59 -8.11
N ASN A 3 -3.67 14.72 -9.11
CA ASN A 3 -2.51 13.81 -9.25
C ASN A 3 -1.21 14.56 -9.61
N LEU A 4 -1.31 15.66 -10.37
CA LEU A 4 -0.14 16.49 -10.70
C LEU A 4 0.41 17.19 -9.45
N LEU A 5 -0.47 17.73 -8.60
CA LEU A 5 -0.05 18.36 -7.34
C LEU A 5 0.70 17.38 -6.43
N VAL A 6 0.17 16.16 -6.28
CA VAL A 6 0.82 15.11 -5.49
C VAL A 6 2.20 14.77 -6.04
N PHE A 7 2.31 14.62 -7.37
CA PHE A 7 3.58 14.32 -8.02
C PHE A 7 4.60 15.45 -7.80
N LEU A 8 4.19 16.70 -8.00
CA LEU A 8 5.04 17.87 -7.77
C LEU A 8 5.50 17.97 -6.30
N LEU A 9 4.64 17.61 -5.36
CA LEU A 9 4.98 17.61 -3.94
C LEU A 9 6.04 16.54 -3.62
N ILE A 10 5.88 15.31 -4.11
CA ILE A 10 6.90 14.26 -3.94
C ILE A 10 8.23 14.71 -4.56
N PHE A 11 8.18 15.21 -5.80
CA PHE A 11 9.38 15.67 -6.51
C PHE A 11 10.10 16.81 -5.80
N PHE A 12 9.32 17.75 -5.22
CA PHE A 12 9.86 18.84 -4.41
C PHE A 12 10.66 18.32 -3.22
N PHE A 13 10.13 17.37 -2.45
CA PHE A 13 10.83 16.84 -1.28
C PHE A 13 12.09 16.05 -1.65
N ILE A 14 12.05 15.24 -2.71
CA ILE A 14 13.24 14.52 -3.23
C ILE A 14 14.34 15.53 -3.62
N THR A 15 13.96 16.60 -4.31
CA THR A 15 14.89 17.65 -4.74
C THR A 15 15.44 18.41 -3.54
N ALA A 16 14.58 18.81 -2.60
CA ALA A 16 14.96 19.52 -1.39
C ALA A 16 15.92 18.69 -0.52
N PHE A 17 15.67 17.40 -0.35
CA PHE A 17 16.54 16.49 0.37
C PHE A 17 17.93 16.46 -0.29
N THR A 18 17.97 16.23 -1.60
CA THR A 18 19.23 16.16 -2.37
C THR A 18 20.03 17.45 -2.24
N LEU A 19 19.40 18.62 -2.41
CA LEU A 19 20.07 19.91 -2.27
C LEU A 19 20.57 20.16 -0.85
N SER A 20 19.77 19.80 0.17
CA SER A 20 20.17 19.94 1.57
C SER A 20 21.35 19.04 1.95
N LEU A 21 21.40 17.83 1.38
CA LEU A 21 22.50 16.89 1.57
C LEU A 21 23.78 17.45 0.93
N VAL A 22 23.72 17.90 -0.32
CA VAL A 22 24.86 18.52 -1.01
C VAL A 22 25.36 19.75 -0.24
N TRP A 23 24.46 20.61 0.23
CA TRP A 23 24.84 21.78 1.04
C TRP A 23 25.57 21.38 2.32
N THR A 24 25.08 20.37 3.03
CA THR A 24 25.71 19.84 4.25
C THR A 24 27.12 19.31 3.96
N LEU A 25 27.32 18.62 2.83
CA LEU A 25 28.62 18.10 2.42
C LEU A 25 29.61 19.22 2.03
N LEU A 26 29.14 20.29 1.41
CA LEU A 26 29.97 21.42 0.99
C LEU A 26 30.29 22.40 2.13
N SER A 27 29.56 22.36 3.24
CA SER A 27 29.71 23.27 4.39
C SER A 27 29.97 22.51 5.70
N PRO A 28 31.10 21.78 5.81
CA PRO A 28 31.42 21.02 7.01
C PRO A 28 31.48 21.95 8.24
N GLY A 29 30.75 21.60 9.30
CA GLY A 29 30.64 22.39 10.53
C GLY A 29 29.46 23.36 10.60
N SER A 30 28.70 23.53 9.51
CA SER A 30 27.48 24.35 9.52
C SER A 30 26.33 23.66 10.25
N THR A 31 26.05 24.07 11.50
CA THR A 31 24.89 23.60 12.27
C THR A 31 23.57 23.86 11.54
N THR A 32 23.47 24.98 10.82
CA THR A 32 22.27 25.35 10.05
C THR A 32 22.00 24.37 8.91
N ALA A 33 23.03 23.98 8.15
CA ALA A 33 22.87 23.04 7.03
C ALA A 33 22.40 21.66 7.53
N VAL A 34 23.02 21.16 8.61
CA VAL A 34 22.64 19.90 9.26
C VAL A 34 21.20 19.97 9.79
N THR A 35 20.83 21.07 10.44
CA THR A 35 19.46 21.26 10.96
C THR A 35 18.44 21.24 9.83
N PHE A 36 18.73 21.91 8.71
CA PHE A 36 17.86 21.95 7.55
C PHE A 36 17.69 20.55 6.92
N LEU A 37 18.77 19.79 6.77
CA LEU A 37 18.73 18.40 6.29
C LEU A 37 17.84 17.53 7.17
N ILE A 38 17.98 17.62 8.50
CA ILE A 38 17.15 16.86 9.46
C ILE A 38 15.67 17.22 9.30
N VAL A 39 15.34 18.51 9.23
CA VAL A 39 13.95 18.96 9.06
C VAL A 39 13.36 18.42 7.76
N ILE A 40 14.07 18.55 6.64
CA ILE A 40 13.62 18.03 5.35
C ILE A 40 13.43 16.52 5.40
N SER A 41 14.37 15.79 6.01
CA SER A 41 14.28 14.32 6.16
C SER A 41 13.04 13.89 6.95
N ILE A 42 12.70 14.61 8.02
CA ILE A 42 11.49 14.33 8.82
C ILE A 42 10.22 14.60 8.01
N LEU A 43 10.19 15.66 7.20
CA LEU A 43 9.01 16.06 6.41
C LEU A 43 8.83 15.24 5.13
N GLU A 44 9.92 14.71 4.57
CA GLU A 44 9.90 13.90 3.35
C GLU A 44 9.10 12.62 3.53
N ALA A 45 9.29 11.90 4.65
CA ALA A 45 8.57 10.66 4.90
C ALA A 45 7.03 10.81 4.87
N PRO A 46 6.39 11.69 5.65
CA PRO A 46 4.94 11.89 5.57
C PRO A 46 4.49 12.43 4.21
N ALA A 47 5.30 13.25 3.53
CA ALA A 47 4.99 13.73 2.18
C ALA A 47 4.93 12.58 1.16
N ILE A 48 5.90 11.66 1.18
CA ILE A 48 5.92 10.46 0.35
C ILE A 48 4.73 9.57 0.70
N ILE A 49 4.46 9.33 1.98
CA ILE A 49 3.34 8.49 2.42
C ILE A 49 2.01 9.07 1.93
N LEU A 50 1.77 10.37 2.14
CA LEU A 50 0.58 11.07 1.62
C LEU A 50 0.48 10.90 0.09
N GLY A 51 1.60 11.06 -0.60
CA GLY A 51 1.64 10.94 -2.05
C GLY A 51 1.32 9.53 -2.55
N VAL A 52 1.84 8.49 -1.89
CA VAL A 52 1.54 7.08 -2.18
C VAL A 52 0.08 6.77 -1.84
N CYS A 53 -0.41 7.20 -0.68
CA CYS A 53 -1.77 6.97 -0.23
C CYS A 53 -2.80 7.63 -1.17
N HIS A 54 -2.58 8.88 -1.58
CA HIS A 54 -3.51 9.59 -2.44
C HIS A 54 -3.34 9.28 -3.93
N GLY A 55 -2.11 9.07 -4.39
CA GLY A 55 -1.77 8.91 -5.80
C GLY A 55 -1.91 7.48 -6.30
N LEU A 56 -1.65 6.48 -5.45
CA LEU A 56 -1.62 5.08 -5.88
C LEU A 56 -2.63 4.22 -5.12
N TRP A 57 -2.70 4.32 -3.80
CA TRP A 57 -3.58 3.48 -2.98
C TRP A 57 -5.07 3.83 -3.14
N LYS A 58 -5.43 5.09 -2.92
CA LYS A 58 -6.81 5.56 -2.91
C LYS A 58 -7.56 5.36 -4.24
N PRO A 59 -6.93 5.53 -5.42
CA PRO A 59 -7.58 5.17 -6.69
C PRO A 59 -7.98 3.70 -6.75
N ILE A 60 -7.11 2.78 -6.30
CA ILE A 60 -7.42 1.34 -6.29
C ILE A 60 -8.50 1.03 -5.27
N ALA A 61 -8.40 1.58 -4.06
CA ALA A 61 -9.40 1.38 -3.02
C ALA A 61 -10.80 1.90 -3.39
N ARG A 62 -10.90 2.87 -4.31
CA ARG A 62 -12.20 3.34 -4.82
C ARG A 62 -12.86 2.35 -5.77
N THR A 63 -12.08 1.55 -6.49
CA THR A 63 -12.60 0.46 -7.33
C THR A 63 -13.19 -0.66 -6.47
N TYR A 64 -12.64 -0.84 -5.27
CA TYR A 64 -12.98 -1.91 -4.33
C TYR A 64 -13.42 -1.35 -2.97
N PRO A 65 -14.56 -0.63 -2.88
CA PRO A 65 -14.98 0.04 -1.66
C PRO A 65 -15.15 -0.95 -0.50
N GLU A 66 -14.80 -0.53 0.72
CA GLU A 66 -14.96 -1.35 1.94
C GLU A 66 -16.40 -1.88 2.06
N GLN A 67 -16.50 -3.19 2.26
CA GLN A 67 -17.73 -3.92 2.56
C GLN A 67 -17.69 -4.45 3.99
N GLU A 68 -18.86 -4.64 4.58
CA GLU A 68 -18.99 -5.38 5.83
C GLU A 68 -18.55 -6.84 5.62
N HIS A 69 -17.80 -7.38 6.58
CA HIS A 69 -17.29 -8.75 6.50
C HIS A 69 -18.29 -9.72 7.13
N GLY A 70 -18.30 -10.97 6.65
CA GLY A 70 -19.12 -12.04 7.22
C GLY A 70 -18.82 -12.32 8.71
N THR A 71 -19.73 -13.05 9.36
CA THR A 71 -19.61 -13.44 10.78
C THR A 71 -18.45 -14.39 11.04
N ASP A 72 -18.14 -15.24 10.06
CA ASP A 72 -17.07 -16.25 10.14
C ASP A 72 -15.74 -15.76 9.56
N ALA A 73 -15.60 -14.45 9.39
CA ALA A 73 -14.43 -13.86 8.77
C ALA A 73 -13.15 -14.02 9.62
N LEU A 74 -12.09 -14.55 9.01
CA LEU A 74 -10.79 -14.70 9.67
C LEU A 74 -10.01 -13.39 9.57
N THR A 75 -9.70 -12.78 10.71
CA THR A 75 -8.95 -11.51 10.78
C THR A 75 -7.56 -11.70 11.39
N LYS A 76 -6.52 -11.17 10.75
CA LYS A 76 -5.19 -11.00 11.35
C LYS A 76 -4.68 -9.57 11.17
N LYS A 77 -4.10 -9.02 12.24
CA LYS A 77 -3.58 -7.65 12.30
C LYS A 77 -2.13 -7.58 11.84
N PHE A 78 -1.69 -6.37 11.47
CA PHE A 78 -0.30 -6.04 11.11
C PHE A 78 0.33 -7.01 10.10
N GLN A 79 -0.38 -7.31 9.03
CA GLN A 79 0.10 -8.08 7.89
C GLN A 79 0.82 -7.18 6.89
N SER A 80 1.78 -7.77 6.18
CA SER A 80 2.52 -7.11 5.12
C SER A 80 1.88 -7.39 3.77
N PHE A 81 1.56 -6.32 3.02
CA PHE A 81 1.07 -6.43 1.65
C PHE A 81 1.89 -5.55 0.73
N SER A 82 2.04 -5.99 -0.52
CA SER A 82 2.61 -5.20 -1.60
C SER A 82 1.57 -5.05 -2.70
N LEU A 83 1.34 -3.82 -3.16
CA LEU A 83 0.42 -3.50 -4.25
C LEU A 83 1.18 -2.72 -5.33
N GLY A 84 1.47 -3.39 -6.45
CA GLY A 84 2.37 -2.87 -7.48
C GLY A 84 3.76 -2.57 -6.91
N ILE A 85 4.17 -1.30 -6.96
CA ILE A 85 5.45 -0.81 -6.42
C ILE A 85 5.37 -0.44 -4.93
N ILE A 86 4.17 -0.42 -4.34
CA ILE A 86 3.97 -0.02 -2.95
C ILE A 86 4.17 -1.23 -2.05
N ASN A 87 4.97 -1.07 -1.00
CA ASN A 87 5.09 -2.04 0.08
C ASN A 87 4.55 -1.44 1.38
N MET A 88 3.59 -2.12 1.99
CA MET A 88 3.00 -1.77 3.28
C MET A 88 3.32 -2.87 4.28
N GLY A 89 4.59 -2.90 4.68
CA GLY A 89 5.06 -3.82 5.70
C GLY A 89 4.32 -3.60 7.02
N LEU A 90 3.80 -4.68 7.61
CA LEU A 90 3.16 -4.71 8.94
C LEU A 90 2.13 -3.59 9.19
N SER A 91 1.42 -3.14 8.16
CA SER A 91 0.57 -1.94 8.23
C SER A 91 -0.84 -2.15 7.67
N ILE A 92 -1.19 -3.39 7.37
CA ILE A 92 -2.55 -3.78 6.96
C ILE A 92 -3.15 -4.76 7.98
N HIS A 93 -4.39 -4.54 8.36
CA HIS A 93 -5.24 -5.56 8.97
C HIS A 93 -5.97 -6.27 7.83
N ALA A 94 -5.78 -7.58 7.72
CA ALA A 94 -6.43 -8.38 6.69
C ALA A 94 -7.55 -9.19 7.32
N THR A 95 -8.69 -9.17 6.65
CA THR A 95 -9.86 -10.00 6.97
C THR A 95 -10.26 -10.75 5.71
N VAL A 96 -10.53 -12.04 5.85
CA VAL A 96 -10.87 -12.95 4.75
C VAL A 96 -12.20 -13.56 5.08
N ASP A 97 -13.15 -13.48 4.16
CA ASP A 97 -14.43 -14.19 4.24
C ASP A 97 -14.76 -14.92 2.94
N GLU A 98 -15.98 -15.45 2.84
CA GLU A 98 -16.43 -16.23 1.68
C GLU A 98 -16.43 -15.43 0.37
N SER A 99 -16.56 -14.11 0.43
CA SER A 99 -16.80 -13.26 -0.76
C SER A 99 -15.62 -12.32 -1.07
N PHE A 100 -14.89 -11.85 -0.06
CA PHE A 100 -13.88 -10.81 -0.22
C PHE A 100 -12.59 -11.05 0.58
N LEU A 101 -11.52 -10.47 0.05
CA LEU A 101 -10.33 -10.09 0.80
C LEU A 101 -10.45 -8.63 1.24
N HIS A 102 -10.63 -8.39 2.54
CA HIS A 102 -10.67 -7.04 3.11
C HIS A 102 -9.27 -6.63 3.55
N LEU A 103 -8.82 -5.49 3.06
CA LEU A 103 -7.55 -4.86 3.42
C LEU A 103 -7.83 -3.53 4.10
N ARG A 104 -7.57 -3.48 5.41
CA ARG A 104 -7.79 -2.29 6.23
C ARG A 104 -6.46 -1.73 6.71
N PRO A 105 -5.99 -0.58 6.18
CA PRO A 105 -4.79 0.06 6.68
C PRO A 105 -4.89 0.38 8.17
N VAL A 106 -3.76 0.37 8.88
CA VAL A 106 -3.66 0.82 10.28
C VAL A 106 -4.11 2.28 10.44
N THR A 107 -4.51 2.65 11.65
CA THR A 107 -5.15 3.95 11.92
C THR A 107 -4.34 5.16 11.44
N TRP A 108 -3.01 5.15 11.64
CA TRP A 108 -2.17 6.26 11.20
C TRP A 108 -2.05 6.36 9.68
N LEU A 109 -2.05 5.24 8.94
CA LEU A 109 -2.10 5.27 7.48
C LEU A 109 -3.45 5.79 6.98
N ARG A 110 -4.54 5.45 7.66
CA ARG A 110 -5.86 6.00 7.34
C ARG A 110 -5.93 7.50 7.53
N ALA A 111 -5.28 8.02 8.58
CA ALA A 111 -5.15 9.46 8.79
C ALA A 111 -4.37 10.16 7.67
N LEU A 112 -3.44 9.45 7.01
CA LEU A 112 -2.68 9.91 5.84
C LEU A 112 -3.38 9.60 4.50
N GLY A 113 -4.66 9.23 4.52
CA GLY A 113 -5.50 9.13 3.33
C GLY A 113 -5.58 7.73 2.72
N ALA A 114 -4.93 6.71 3.30
CA ALA A 114 -5.18 5.33 2.90
C ALA A 114 -6.64 4.95 3.24
N SER A 115 -7.37 4.39 2.29
CA SER A 115 -8.75 3.94 2.50
C SER A 115 -8.82 2.41 2.62
N PRO A 116 -9.67 1.85 3.49
CA PRO A 116 -9.93 0.41 3.48
C PRO A 116 -10.54 -0.02 2.14
N MET A 117 -10.32 -1.28 1.76
CA MET A 117 -10.88 -1.85 0.55
C MET A 117 -11.26 -3.32 0.72
N SER A 118 -12.25 -3.76 -0.04
CA SER A 118 -12.75 -5.14 -0.07
C SER A 118 -12.70 -5.66 -1.50
N ILE A 119 -11.78 -6.59 -1.77
CA ILE A 119 -11.51 -7.10 -3.11
C ILE A 119 -12.26 -8.44 -3.28
N PRO A 120 -13.19 -8.55 -4.23
CA PRO A 120 -13.87 -9.80 -4.54
C PRO A 120 -12.90 -10.91 -4.97
N TRP A 121 -13.22 -12.18 -4.70
CA TRP A 121 -12.38 -13.30 -5.13
C TRP A 121 -12.30 -13.46 -6.65
N ASP A 122 -13.38 -13.20 -7.38
CA ASP A 122 -13.47 -13.26 -8.85
C ASP A 122 -12.66 -12.15 -9.56
N GLU A 123 -12.32 -11.09 -8.84
CA GLU A 123 -11.45 -10.00 -9.30
C GLU A 123 -9.96 -10.33 -9.18
N MET A 124 -9.60 -11.49 -8.60
CA MET A 124 -8.23 -11.91 -8.34
C MET A 124 -7.84 -13.13 -9.17
N LYS A 125 -6.75 -13.03 -9.94
CA LYS A 125 -6.15 -14.17 -10.66
C LYS A 125 -4.79 -14.50 -10.08
N ARG A 126 -4.51 -15.78 -9.86
CA ARG A 126 -3.20 -16.20 -9.34
C ARG A 126 -2.07 -15.97 -10.33
N LEU A 127 -0.93 -15.56 -9.78
CA LEU A 127 0.31 -15.44 -10.55
C LEU A 127 1.38 -16.47 -10.16
N ASP A 128 1.40 -16.95 -8.92
CA ASP A 128 2.46 -17.84 -8.44
C ASP A 128 1.96 -19.19 -7.93
N LYS A 129 2.83 -20.21 -8.02
CA LYS A 129 2.56 -21.56 -7.49
C LYS A 129 2.50 -21.59 -5.96
N LYS A 130 3.11 -20.59 -5.29
CA LYS A 130 3.12 -20.49 -3.83
C LYS A 130 1.82 -19.90 -3.26
N GLY A 131 0.97 -19.32 -4.10
CA GLY A 131 -0.30 -18.71 -3.70
C GLY A 131 -0.12 -17.48 -2.83
N ARG A 132 0.92 -16.66 -3.09
CA ARG A 132 1.17 -15.40 -2.36
C ARG A 132 0.98 -14.17 -3.24
N SER A 133 0.88 -14.36 -4.55
CA SER A 133 0.76 -13.28 -5.53
C SER A 133 -0.46 -13.48 -6.41
N VAL A 134 -1.26 -12.43 -6.52
CA VAL A 134 -2.40 -12.34 -7.43
C VAL A 134 -2.28 -11.08 -8.29
N ILE A 135 -2.98 -11.08 -9.43
CA ILE A 135 -3.21 -9.90 -10.26
C ILE A 135 -4.69 -9.56 -10.18
N LEU A 136 -4.99 -8.28 -9.97
CA LEU A 136 -6.35 -7.75 -9.99
C LEU A 136 -6.76 -7.49 -11.45
N ASN A 137 -8.06 -7.49 -11.77
CA ASN A 137 -8.53 -7.19 -13.13
C ASN A 137 -8.07 -5.81 -13.66
N GLY A 138 -7.75 -4.86 -12.77
CA GLY A 138 -7.09 -3.59 -13.11
C GLY A 138 -5.59 -3.67 -13.46
N GLY A 139 -5.01 -4.86 -13.55
CA GLY A 139 -3.59 -5.09 -13.86
C GLY A 139 -2.64 -4.87 -12.66
N HIS A 140 -3.17 -4.52 -11.49
CA HIS A 140 -2.37 -4.32 -10.29
C HIS A 140 -1.99 -5.66 -9.67
N ARG A 141 -0.69 -5.87 -9.46
CA ARG A 141 -0.18 -7.03 -8.73
C ARG A 141 -0.35 -6.82 -7.23
N LEU A 142 -1.00 -7.75 -6.55
CA LEU A 142 -1.13 -7.81 -5.09
C LEU A 142 -0.33 -9.00 -4.55
N VAL A 143 0.51 -8.75 -3.56
CA VAL A 143 1.30 -9.77 -2.86
C VAL A 143 1.00 -9.69 -1.38
N GLY A 144 0.78 -10.83 -0.74
CA GLY A 144 0.44 -10.90 0.67
C GLY A 144 0.77 -12.25 1.32
N PRO A 145 0.36 -12.44 2.59
CA PRO A 145 0.51 -13.71 3.29
C PRO A 145 -0.26 -14.83 2.58
N ALA A 146 0.29 -16.04 2.56
CA ALA A 146 -0.33 -17.18 1.86
C ALA A 146 -1.74 -17.50 2.37
N TRP A 147 -1.96 -17.35 3.68
CA TRP A 147 -3.25 -17.63 4.32
C TRP A 147 -4.39 -16.75 3.77
N CYS A 148 -4.09 -15.55 3.27
CA CYS A 148 -5.11 -14.66 2.70
C CYS A 148 -5.65 -15.17 1.35
N PHE A 149 -4.92 -16.06 0.68
CA PHE A 149 -5.27 -16.54 -0.66
C PHE A 149 -5.62 -18.02 -0.68
N GLU A 150 -5.85 -18.63 0.49
CA GLU A 150 -6.23 -20.04 0.59
C GLU A 150 -7.63 -20.30 0.03
N MET A 151 -8.56 -19.35 0.15
CA MET A 151 -9.92 -19.46 -0.42
C MET A 151 -9.87 -19.63 -1.95
N LEU A 152 -9.02 -18.88 -2.63
CA LEU A 152 -8.75 -19.06 -4.07
C LEU A 152 -8.23 -20.49 -4.40
N LYS A 153 -7.70 -21.26 -3.43
CA LYS A 153 -7.15 -22.62 -3.70
C LYS A 153 -8.29 -23.62 -3.79
N ALA A 154 -9.34 -23.41 -3.01
CA ALA A 154 -10.54 -24.23 -3.06
C ALA A 154 -11.25 -24.03 -4.41
N THR A 155 -11.49 -22.78 -4.82
CA THR A 155 -12.21 -22.47 -6.07
C THR A 155 -11.52 -23.02 -7.32
N ASP A 156 -10.21 -22.80 -7.48
CA ASP A 156 -9.44 -23.32 -8.63
C ASP A 156 -9.43 -24.87 -8.72
N ARG A 157 -9.62 -25.56 -7.59
CA ARG A 157 -9.63 -27.03 -7.54
C ARG A 157 -10.97 -27.57 -8.04
N ASP A 158 -12.06 -26.93 -7.62
CA ASP A 158 -13.41 -27.36 -7.98
C ASP A 158 -13.66 -27.16 -9.49
N GLU A 159 -13.16 -26.08 -10.08
CA GLU A 159 -13.22 -25.84 -11.53
C GLU A 159 -12.45 -26.88 -12.38
N LYS A 160 -11.44 -27.57 -11.81
CA LYS A 160 -10.67 -28.60 -12.52
C LYS A 160 -11.28 -29.98 -12.46
N ILE A 161 -12.25 -30.18 -11.57
CA ILE A 161 -12.92 -31.48 -11.36
C ILE A 161 -14.28 -31.50 -12.07
N ALA A 162 -14.88 -30.33 -12.31
CA ALA A 162 -16.07 -30.14 -13.13
C ALA A 162 -15.75 -30.18 -14.64
#